data_AF-A0A4S1FZZ6-F1
#
_entry.id   AF-A0A4S1FZZ6-F1
#
_cell.length_a   1.000
_cell.length_b   1.000
_cell.length_c   1.000
_cell.angle_alpha   90.00
_cell.angle_beta   90.00
_cell.angle_gamma   90.00
#
_symmetry.space_group_name_H-M   'P 1'
#
loop_
_entity.id
_entity.type
_entity.pdbx_description
1 polymer ?
#
loop_
_entity_poly.entity_id
_entity_poly.type
_entity_poly.pdbx_seq_one_letter_code
_entity_poly.pdbx_strand_id
1 'polypeptide(L)' 'MAAAVGVASSVVEAKEEALDLGPTMRFAVVRSSAPGCEPNCPEWISAEGTIETGTPTLFRRLLKTLGGRQLPIVVNSP' A
#
# COMPACT_ATOMS: atom_id res chain seq x y z
N MET A 1 -49.31 20.97 -21.90
CA MET A 1 -48.96 19.78 -21.10
C MET A 1 -47.47 19.92 -20.76
N ALA A 2 -47.17 20.57 -19.63
CA ALA A 2 -46.44 20.06 -18.43
C ALA A 2 -44.89 20.08 -18.62
N ALA A 3 -44.15 21.03 -18.02
CA ALA A 3 -43.51 21.01 -16.67
C ALA A 3 -42.47 19.88 -16.51
N ALA A 4 -41.34 19.95 -15.82
CA ALA A 4 -40.50 20.93 -15.13
C ALA A 4 -39.28 20.11 -14.60
N VAL A 5 -38.33 20.77 -13.93
CA VAL A 5 -37.37 20.22 -12.95
C VAL A 5 -36.04 19.67 -13.49
N GLY A 6 -34.97 20.43 -13.22
CA GLY A 6 -33.60 19.94 -13.24
C GLY A 6 -33.18 19.31 -11.91
N VAL A 7 -32.03 18.64 -11.89
CA VAL A 7 -31.26 18.38 -10.67
C VAL A 7 -29.77 18.41 -11.02
N ALA A 8 -29.06 19.41 -10.51
CA ALA A 8 -27.61 19.40 -10.41
C ALA A 8 -27.21 18.43 -9.29
N SER A 9 -26.32 17.48 -9.58
CA SER A 9 -25.71 16.63 -8.54
C SER A 9 -24.27 17.10 -8.31
N SER A 10 -24.10 17.99 -7.34
CA SER A 10 -22.81 18.25 -6.71
C SER A 10 -22.59 17.22 -5.62
N VAL A 11 -21.89 16.13 -5.94
CA VAL A 11 -21.15 15.39 -4.91
C VAL A 11 -19.91 16.21 -4.61
N VAL A 12 -20.00 17.03 -3.56
CA VAL A 12 -18.81 17.37 -2.78
C VAL A 12 -18.47 16.10 -2.01
N GLU A 13 -17.65 15.27 -2.63
CA GLU A 13 -16.85 14.32 -1.87
C GLU A 13 -15.83 15.19 -1.13
N ALA A 14 -16.22 15.64 0.06
CA ALA A 14 -15.25 16.00 1.08
C ALA A 14 -14.54 14.70 1.48
N LYS A 15 -13.72 14.17 0.57
CA LYS A 15 -12.55 13.42 0.95
C LYS A 15 -11.65 14.51 1.49
N GLU A 16 -11.72 14.63 2.81
CA GLU A 16 -10.65 15.14 3.64
C GLU A 16 -9.37 14.88 2.86
N GLU A 17 -8.76 15.96 2.39
CA GLU A 17 -7.53 15.92 1.64
C GLU A 17 -6.46 15.41 2.62
N ALA A 18 -6.47 14.09 2.84
CA ALA A 18 -5.24 13.34 2.95
C ALA A 18 -4.46 13.81 1.73
N LEU A 19 -3.48 14.68 1.99
CA LEU A 19 -2.50 15.13 1.02
C LEU A 19 -2.31 14.00 0.01
N ASP A 20 -2.55 14.25 -1.27
CA ASP A 20 -2.43 13.26 -2.35
C ASP A 20 -0.94 12.90 -2.52
N LEU A 21 -0.39 12.26 -1.48
CA LEU A 21 1.00 11.87 -1.31
C LEU A 21 1.25 10.53 -2.00
N GLY A 22 0.23 9.97 -2.65
CA GLY A 22 0.26 8.67 -3.32
C GLY A 22 -0.49 7.56 -2.59
N PRO A 23 -0.36 6.31 -3.06
CA PRO A 23 -1.01 5.15 -2.45
C PRO A 23 -0.51 4.95 -1.02
N THR A 24 -1.42 4.67 -0.07
CA THR A 24 -1.06 4.24 1.30
C THR A 24 -0.04 3.11 1.28
N MET A 25 0.96 3.14 2.18
CA MET A 25 2.01 2.12 2.20
C MET A 25 1.45 0.70 2.41
N ARG A 26 1.86 -0.22 1.53
CA ARG A 26 1.52 -1.65 1.56
C ARG A 26 2.77 -2.48 1.71
N PHE A 27 2.63 -3.60 2.42
CA PHE A 27 3.72 -4.54 2.61
C PHE A 27 3.38 -5.91 2.00
N ALA A 28 4.32 -6.49 1.27
CA ALA A 28 4.24 -7.83 0.73
C ALA A 28 5.57 -8.56 0.90
N VAL A 29 5.51 -9.87 1.13
CA VAL A 29 6.70 -10.72 1.10
C VAL A 29 6.84 -11.24 -0.33
N VAL A 30 7.95 -10.94 -0.98
CA VAL A 30 8.20 -11.29 -2.37
C VAL A 30 9.45 -12.17 -2.47
N ARG A 31 9.41 -13.16 -3.35
CA ARG A 31 10.54 -14.03 -3.71
C ARG A 31 11.05 -13.57 -5.08
N SER A 32 12.37 -13.58 -5.28
CA SER A 32 12.92 -13.36 -6.61
C SER A 32 12.39 -14.40 -7.59
N SER A 33 11.93 -13.93 -8.75
CA SER A 33 11.48 -14.74 -9.88
C SER A 33 12.53 -14.79 -11.00
N ALA A 34 13.77 -14.38 -10.73
CA ALA A 34 14.83 -14.36 -11.73
C ALA A 34 15.12 -15.78 -12.28
N PRO A 35 15.34 -15.93 -13.59
CA PRO A 35 15.74 -17.22 -14.16
C PRO A 35 17.09 -17.65 -13.56
N GLY A 36 17.15 -18.87 -13.01
CA GLY A 36 18.37 -19.42 -12.37
C GLY A 36 18.49 -19.16 -10.86
N CYS A 37 17.41 -18.69 -10.22
CA CYS A 37 17.34 -18.35 -8.80
C CYS A 37 17.21 -19.58 -7.85
N GLU A 38 16.82 -20.74 -8.37
CA GLU A 38 16.62 -21.99 -7.60
C GLU A 38 18.00 -22.65 -7.31
N PRO A 39 18.25 -23.18 -6.10
CA PRO A 39 17.29 -23.51 -5.03
C PRO A 39 17.07 -22.42 -3.96
N ASN A 40 17.92 -21.39 -3.91
CA ASN A 40 17.91 -20.42 -2.80
C ASN A 40 17.55 -19.02 -3.28
N CYS A 41 16.33 -18.90 -3.80
CA CYS A 41 15.81 -17.62 -4.21
C CYS A 41 15.70 -16.65 -3.04
N PRO A 42 16.28 -15.44 -3.13
CA PRO A 42 16.14 -14.45 -2.09
C PRO A 42 14.68 -14.04 -1.93
N GLU A 43 14.26 -13.91 -0.69
CA GLU A 43 12.94 -13.41 -0.28
C GLU A 43 13.15 -12.11 0.49
N TRP A 44 12.29 -11.11 0.26
CA TRP A 44 12.33 -9.83 0.94
C TRP A 44 10.93 -9.28 1.18
N ILE A 45 10.83 -8.31 2.08
CA ILE A 45 9.63 -7.52 2.30
C ILE A 45 9.69 -6.33 1.35
N SER A 46 8.74 -6.23 0.43
CA SER A 46 8.51 -5.04 -0.40
C SER A 46 7.51 -4.14 0.33
N ALA A 47 7.91 -2.89 0.56
CA ALA A 47 7.10 -1.84 1.14
C ALA A 47 6.89 -0.74 0.09
N GLU A 48 5.70 -0.64 -0.49
CA GLU A 48 5.38 0.28 -1.59
C GLU A 48 4.33 1.29 -1.16
N GLY A 49 4.55 2.57 -1.46
CA GLY A 49 3.60 3.67 -1.21
C GLY A 49 4.10 4.71 -0.20
N THR A 50 3.21 5.55 0.28
CA THR A 50 3.53 6.70 1.13
C THR A 50 3.70 6.28 2.59
N ILE A 51 4.79 6.70 3.22
CA ILE A 51 5.04 6.49 4.65
C ILE A 51 4.15 7.42 5.47
N GLU A 52 3.13 6.86 6.12
CA GLU A 52 2.20 7.57 7.00
C GLU A 52 2.46 7.23 8.47
N THR A 53 1.84 7.97 9.38
CA THR A 53 1.93 7.74 10.84
C THR A 53 1.53 6.31 11.25
N GLY A 54 0.64 5.66 10.48
CA GLY A 54 0.21 4.28 10.70
C GLY A 54 1.17 3.20 10.18
N THR A 55 2.08 3.55 9.26
CA THR A 55 2.98 2.62 8.58
C THR A 55 3.87 1.81 9.55
N PRO A 56 4.49 2.39 10.58
CA PRO A 56 5.29 1.62 11.54
C PRO A 56 4.48 0.55 12.29
N THR A 57 3.21 0.81 12.57
CA THR A 57 2.32 -0.12 13.26
C THR A 57 1.96 -1.31 12.37
N LEU A 58 1.65 -1.04 11.09
CA LEU A 58 1.41 -2.08 10.09
C LEU A 58 2.65 -2.95 9.86
N PHE A 59 3.83 -2.34 9.76
CA PHE A 59 5.08 -3.06 9.59
C PHE A 59 5.38 -3.99 10.78
N ARG A 60 5.22 -3.50 12.01
CA ARG A 60 5.37 -4.34 13.21
C ARG A 60 4.40 -5.52 13.22
N ARG A 61 3.17 -5.34 12.74
CA ARG A 61 2.19 -6.43 12.61
C ARG A 61 2.69 -7.48 11.62
N LEU A 62 3.20 -7.08 10.46
CA LEU A 62 3.79 -7.99 9.48
C LEU A 62 4.97 -8.77 10.08
N LEU A 63 5.93 -8.09 10.72
CA LEU A 63 7.08 -8.75 11.33
C LEU A 63 6.68 -9.82 12.38
N LYS A 64 5.59 -9.58 13.12
CA LYS A 64 5.02 -10.58 14.03
C LYS A 64 4.47 -11.80 13.28
N THR A 65 3.80 -11.60 12.14
CA THR A 65 3.30 -12.72 11.30
C THR A 65 4.43 -13.56 10.70
N LEU A 66 5.60 -12.95 10.46
CA LEU A 66 6.79 -13.63 9.96
C LEU A 66 7.49 -14.50 11.01
N GLY A 67 7.04 -14.49 12.27
CA GLY A 67 7.56 -15.40 13.30
C GLY A 67 9.04 -15.17 13.63
N GLY A 68 9.54 -13.95 13.48
CA GLY A 68 10.95 -13.62 13.75
C GLY A 68 11.91 -13.90 12.58
N ARG A 69 11.41 -14.30 11.41
CA ARG A 69 12.22 -14.36 10.18
C ARG A 69 12.70 -12.96 9.81
N GLN A 70 14.01 -12.76 9.82
CA GLN A 70 14.65 -11.51 9.41
C GLN A 70 14.83 -11.54 7.89
N LEU A 71 13.83 -11.02 7.19
CA LEU A 71 13.92 -10.79 5.75
C LEU A 71 14.44 -9.37 5.49
N PRO A 72 15.26 -9.17 4.45
CA PRO A 72 15.60 -7.82 4.00
C PRO A 72 14.32 -7.06 3.63
N ILE A 73 14.32 -5.74 3.83
CA ILE A 73 13.21 -4.86 3.45
C ILE A 73 13.66 -3.89 2.36
N VAL A 74 12.83 -3.74 1.33
CA VAL A 74 12.97 -2.74 0.27
C VAL A 74 11.80 -1.78 0.41
N VAL A 75 12.11 -0.49 0.55
CA VAL A 75 11.10 0.57 0.70
C VAL A 75 11.12 1.44 -0.55
N ASN A 76 9.99 1.52 -1.23
CA ASN A 76 9.75 2.37 -2.38
C ASN A 76 8.62 3.34 -2.03
N SER A 77 9.00 4.55 -1.62
CA SER A 77 8.08 5.65 -1.37
C SER A 77 8.20 6.65 -2.52
N PRO A 78 7.08 7.21 -3.01
CA PRO A 78 7.11 8.41 -3.83
C PRO A 78 7.69 9.60 -3.04
#